data_AF-A0AAT9LAV8-F1
#
_entry.id   AF-A0AAT9LAV8-F1
#
_cell.length_a   1.000
_cell.length_b   1.000
_cell.length_c   1.000
_cell.angle_alpha   90.00
_cell.angle_beta   90.00
_cell.angle_gamma   90.00
#
_symmetry.space_group_name_H-M   'P 1'
#
loop_
_entity.id
_entity.type
_entity.pdbx_description
1 polymer ?
#
loop_
_entity_poly.entity_id
_entity_poly.type
_entity_poly.pdbx_seq_one_letter_code
_entity_poly.pdbx_strand_id
1 'polypeptide(L)'
;MNHPWYICNIRQPRLAGILKLLVAATLLLTFSLLTFPLPAEAARQESLVVTAPPQVREGETFTVKVSEKSTEKPVEGAAVYLLDRYEPLGTGADKKSQDPSIQGTLLGNTDKEGILTVSVKKQGKYFIKAMKENGNTQEGYVPAFTTLTVVATPGSISFYVDKPVYRRGETVTLSLYNGSDETVILSNSAPWVITRPGDQDVFNPVAGTVIVEVKPKETKTWTWDQKDSSGNQARPGVYLARIKTSSGDLWAHFAISGLKHEKQHRNEAPPLPKVKPFKDVTGEVTWGDPQILRLYEKGIVKGVSKDTFDPDGTLTRAQFLALLLRAAGMEPSDTETQDNPELGQPAQTEKPFADVSPEHWAYRYIVRAKEAGIISDEEYPEGFEPDKPINRLEICVMATRAIGLANDAEGTTGDNLAFRDREEINFRYRGYVQTAVEWGIVNGYDDGTFRPAQNATRREACVIIYRILEDK
;
A
#
# COMPACT_ATOMS: atom_id res chain seq x y z
N MET A 1 -64.34 51.86 -18.30
CA MET A 1 -65.34 52.34 -17.32
C MET A 1 -64.68 52.51 -15.97
N ASN A 2 -65.32 53.23 -15.05
CA ASN A 2 -64.61 53.99 -13.99
C ASN A 2 -64.20 53.17 -12.75
N HIS A 3 -63.05 53.56 -12.19
CA HIS A 3 -62.66 53.50 -10.77
C HIS A 3 -63.48 54.53 -9.92
N PRO A 4 -63.07 54.96 -8.70
CA PRO A 4 -62.83 54.20 -7.44
C PRO A 4 -63.49 54.89 -6.20
N TRP A 5 -63.46 54.27 -5.02
CA TRP A 5 -63.53 54.94 -3.69
C TRP A 5 -62.69 54.15 -2.65
N TYR A 6 -61.92 54.69 -1.69
CA TYR A 6 -61.30 56.03 -1.45
C TYR A 6 -60.18 55.86 -0.37
N ILE A 7 -59.02 56.55 -0.41
CA ILE A 7 -58.58 57.71 0.44
C ILE A 7 -58.48 57.40 1.97
N CYS A 8 -57.46 57.80 2.78
CA CYS A 8 -56.46 58.91 2.81
C CYS A 8 -55.01 58.37 3.10
N ASN A 9 -53.85 58.96 2.72
CA ASN A 9 -53.26 60.32 2.94
C ASN A 9 -52.90 60.63 4.42
N ILE A 10 -51.81 61.31 4.83
CA ILE A 10 -50.54 61.86 4.22
C ILE A 10 -49.59 62.25 5.44
N ARG A 11 -48.31 62.69 5.48
CA ARG A 11 -47.36 63.50 4.65
C ARG A 11 -45.89 63.37 5.16
N GLN A 12 -44.94 64.12 4.55
CA GLN A 12 -43.63 64.57 5.12
C GLN A 12 -43.64 66.13 5.26
N PRO A 13 -42.60 66.92 5.72
CA PRO A 13 -41.25 67.02 5.11
C PRO A 13 -40.00 67.55 5.93
N ARG A 14 -38.80 67.32 5.38
CA ARG A 14 -37.57 68.19 5.26
C ARG A 14 -36.98 69.07 6.42
N LEU A 15 -35.74 68.75 6.79
CA LEU A 15 -34.50 69.59 6.89
C LEU A 15 -34.47 70.95 7.64
N ALA A 16 -33.91 70.96 8.88
CA ALA A 16 -33.22 72.07 9.58
C ALA A 16 -32.38 71.53 10.78
N GLY A 17 -31.40 72.22 11.40
CA GLY A 17 -30.74 73.48 11.01
C GLY A 17 -29.84 74.19 12.07
N ILE A 18 -28.65 73.63 12.42
CA ILE A 18 -27.46 74.31 13.02
C ILE A 18 -27.60 75.00 14.42
N LEU A 19 -26.87 74.54 15.47
CA LEU A 19 -25.70 75.22 16.11
C LEU A 19 -25.27 74.69 17.52
N LYS A 20 -23.96 74.43 17.71
CA LYS A 20 -23.10 74.40 18.95
C LYS A 20 -23.61 73.84 20.30
N LEU A 21 -22.85 72.86 20.81
CA LEU A 21 -21.91 73.08 21.94
C LEU A 21 -20.78 72.01 21.94
N LEU A 22 -19.57 72.36 22.37
CA LEU A 22 -18.41 71.45 22.48
C LEU A 22 -18.03 71.21 23.95
N VAL A 23 -17.69 69.96 24.28
CA VAL A 23 -16.48 69.58 25.06
C VAL A 23 -15.95 68.27 24.45
N ALA A 24 -14.65 68.00 24.55
CA ALA A 24 -13.96 66.93 23.81
C ALA A 24 -13.86 65.59 24.54
N ALA A 25 -13.86 64.50 23.76
CA ALA A 25 -13.20 63.23 24.05
C ALA A 25 -12.80 62.57 22.71
N THR A 26 -11.61 61.98 22.62
CA THR A 26 -11.05 61.45 21.35
C THR A 26 -10.93 59.93 21.33
N LEU A 27 -11.17 59.40 20.11
CA LEU A 27 -10.72 58.12 19.56
C LEU A 27 -11.50 56.82 19.85
N LEU A 28 -11.56 56.03 18.77
CA LEU A 28 -11.80 54.59 18.63
C LEU A 28 -13.21 54.02 18.94
N LEU A 29 -13.82 53.48 17.88
CA LEU A 29 -14.93 52.53 17.97
C LEU A 29 -14.42 51.23 18.61
N THR A 30 -15.06 50.77 19.68
CA THR A 30 -15.01 49.38 20.08
C THR A 30 -16.12 48.60 19.37
N PHE A 31 -15.74 47.77 18.40
CA PHE A 31 -16.64 46.73 17.88
C PHE A 31 -16.87 45.72 19.02
N SER A 32 -18.10 45.62 19.53
CA SER A 32 -18.50 44.54 20.43
C SER A 32 -18.58 43.22 19.66
N LEU A 33 -17.44 42.57 19.48
CA LEU A 33 -17.37 41.19 19.01
C LEU A 33 -18.09 40.30 20.03
N LEU A 34 -19.23 39.74 19.59
CA LEU A 34 -19.75 38.52 20.19
C LEU A 34 -18.74 37.42 19.91
N THR A 35 -17.90 37.12 20.89
CA THR A 35 -16.98 35.99 20.86
C THR A 35 -17.79 34.70 20.95
N PHE A 36 -18.26 34.21 19.80
CA PHE A 36 -18.44 32.77 19.64
C PHE A 36 -17.11 32.09 20.02
N PRO A 37 -17.11 31.01 20.81
CA PRO A 37 -15.92 30.19 20.93
C PRO A 37 -15.54 29.73 19.52
N LEU A 38 -14.24 29.81 19.20
CA LEU A 38 -13.71 29.10 18.03
C LEU A 38 -14.10 27.62 18.17
N PRO A 39 -14.45 26.91 17.07
CA PRO A 39 -14.52 25.46 17.14
C PRO A 39 -13.19 24.95 17.69
N ALA A 40 -13.24 23.98 18.61
CA ALA A 40 -12.03 23.47 19.26
C ALA A 40 -11.00 23.08 18.19
N GLU A 41 -9.78 23.61 18.33
CA GLU A 41 -8.68 23.35 17.41
C GLU A 41 -8.47 21.83 17.36
N ALA A 42 -8.82 21.22 16.22
CA ALA A 42 -8.92 19.77 16.11
C ALA A 42 -7.59 19.14 16.52
N ALA A 43 -7.64 18.29 17.55
CA ALA A 43 -6.45 17.79 18.21
C ALA A 43 -5.60 17.04 17.17
N ARG A 44 -4.44 17.63 16.81
CA ARG A 44 -3.47 16.96 15.94
C ARG A 44 -3.02 15.70 16.64
N GLN A 45 -3.51 14.54 16.19
CA GLN A 45 -3.12 13.26 16.73
C GLN A 45 -1.63 13.02 16.43
N GLU A 46 -0.78 13.29 17.41
CA GLU A 46 0.66 13.26 17.19
C GLU A 46 1.13 11.83 16.89
N SER A 47 1.95 11.69 15.85
CA SER A 47 2.56 10.42 15.49
C SER A 47 3.87 10.25 16.22
N LEU A 48 4.13 9.02 16.69
CA LEU A 48 5.46 8.67 17.16
C LEU A 48 6.42 8.41 15.99
N VAL A 49 7.71 8.47 16.28
CA VAL A 49 8.79 7.80 15.54
C VAL A 49 9.42 6.81 16.51
N VAL A 50 9.72 5.59 16.03
CA VAL A 50 10.52 4.61 16.79
C VAL A 50 11.72 4.20 15.97
N THR A 51 12.89 4.15 16.62
CA THR A 51 14.15 3.73 15.99
C THR A 51 14.87 2.70 16.86
N ALA A 52 15.53 1.75 16.21
CA ALA A 52 16.37 0.72 16.80
C ALA A 52 17.42 0.30 15.75
N PRO A 53 18.51 -0.40 16.12
CA PRO A 53 19.41 -0.99 15.13
C PRO A 53 18.65 -2.00 14.25
N PRO A 54 18.88 -2.03 12.93
CA PRO A 54 18.20 -2.99 12.05
C PRO A 54 18.61 -4.45 12.31
N GLN A 55 19.77 -4.64 12.94
CA GLN A 55 20.32 -5.94 13.31
C GLN A 55 21.11 -5.87 14.63
N VAL A 56 20.98 -6.90 15.46
CA VAL A 56 21.69 -7.10 16.75
C VAL A 56 22.05 -8.57 16.92
N ARG A 57 22.97 -8.92 17.83
CA ARG A 57 23.19 -10.32 18.21
C ARG A 57 22.11 -10.84 19.18
N GLU A 58 21.95 -12.16 19.21
CA GLU A 58 21.17 -12.85 20.25
C GLU A 58 21.73 -12.50 21.64
N GLY A 59 20.86 -11.91 22.45
CA GLY A 59 21.17 -11.48 23.80
C GLY A 59 22.10 -10.29 23.96
N GLU A 60 22.54 -9.64 22.87
CA GLU A 60 23.25 -8.36 22.91
C GLU A 60 22.27 -7.23 23.27
N THR A 61 22.78 -6.26 24.02
CA THR A 61 21.99 -5.12 24.50
C THR A 61 21.98 -4.01 23.46
N PHE A 62 20.80 -3.50 23.13
CA PHE A 62 20.59 -2.41 22.19
C PHE A 62 19.59 -1.38 22.72
N THR A 63 19.56 -0.23 22.08
CA THR A 63 18.67 0.89 22.43
C THR A 63 17.55 1.05 21.41
N VAL A 64 16.32 1.14 21.90
CA VAL A 64 15.18 1.70 21.17
C VAL A 64 15.04 3.17 21.57
N LYS A 65 14.74 4.06 20.62
CA LYS A 65 14.37 5.45 20.89
C LYS A 65 12.97 5.76 20.37
N VAL A 66 12.18 6.51 21.13
CA VAL A 66 10.84 6.96 20.77
C VAL A 66 10.74 8.48 20.89
N SER A 67 10.27 9.14 19.83
CA SER A 67 10.13 10.61 19.77
C SER A 67 8.85 11.07 19.07
N GLU A 68 8.46 12.34 19.29
CA GLU A 68 7.43 13.06 18.54
C GLU A 68 7.86 13.25 17.07
N LYS A 69 7.06 12.79 16.09
CA LYS A 69 7.35 12.98 14.65
C LYS A 69 7.34 14.45 14.21
N SER A 70 6.63 15.29 14.96
CA SER A 70 6.42 16.73 14.71
C SER A 70 7.56 17.61 15.20
N THR A 71 8.26 17.20 16.26
CA THR A 71 9.23 18.06 17.00
C THR A 71 10.57 17.40 17.31
N GLU A 72 10.71 16.10 17.02
CA GLU A 72 11.82 15.21 17.41
C GLU A 72 12.05 15.07 18.93
N LYS A 73 11.18 15.64 19.79
CA LYS A 73 11.30 15.52 21.25
C LYS A 73 11.20 14.06 21.73
N PRO A 74 11.96 13.66 22.76
CA PRO A 74 11.85 12.35 23.38
C PRO A 74 10.51 12.17 24.10
N VAL A 75 9.90 10.99 23.98
CA VAL A 75 8.62 10.66 24.65
C VAL A 75 8.88 9.77 25.86
N GLU A 76 8.72 10.32 27.07
CA GLU A 76 8.85 9.58 28.33
C GLU A 76 7.69 8.59 28.55
N GLY A 77 8.02 7.38 28.98
CA GLY A 77 7.05 6.36 29.38
C GLY A 77 6.17 5.81 28.24
N ALA A 78 6.64 5.85 26.98
CA ALA A 78 6.02 5.14 25.87
C ALA A 78 6.28 3.62 26.04
N ALA A 79 5.23 2.80 25.92
CA ALA A 79 5.32 1.36 26.02
C ALA A 79 5.86 0.78 24.71
N VAL A 80 6.91 -0.05 24.79
CA VAL A 80 7.60 -0.63 23.65
C VAL A 80 7.43 -2.15 23.67
N TYR A 81 6.92 -2.70 22.58
CA TYR A 81 6.59 -4.11 22.43
C TYR A 81 7.44 -4.76 21.34
N LEU A 82 7.95 -5.95 21.62
CA LEU A 82 8.52 -6.87 20.64
C LEU A 82 7.42 -7.77 20.10
N LEU A 83 7.20 -7.71 18.80
CA LEU A 83 6.24 -8.53 18.07
C LEU A 83 7.06 -9.58 17.31
N ASP A 84 6.85 -10.86 17.59
CA ASP A 84 7.19 -11.93 16.64
C ASP A 84 6.44 -11.67 15.31
N ARG A 85 6.92 -12.25 14.21
CA ARG A 85 6.13 -12.30 12.97
C ARG A 85 4.87 -13.15 13.19
N TYR A 86 3.75 -12.47 13.41
CA TYR A 86 2.35 -12.91 13.30
C TYR A 86 2.11 -14.42 13.37
N GLU A 87 1.66 -14.90 14.54
CA GLU A 87 0.94 -16.18 14.58
C GLU A 87 -0.39 -16.03 13.83
N PRO A 88 -0.78 -17.00 12.98
CA PRO A 88 -2.03 -16.93 12.24
C PRO A 88 -3.22 -16.97 13.20
N LEU A 89 -4.24 -16.13 12.95
CA LEU A 89 -5.52 -16.23 13.64
C LEU A 89 -6.12 -17.63 13.45
N GLY A 90 -6.09 -18.43 14.52
CA GLY A 90 -6.63 -19.78 14.51
C GLY A 90 -8.11 -19.78 14.13
N THR A 91 -8.51 -20.69 13.25
CA THR A 91 -9.88 -20.82 12.72
C THR A 91 -10.84 -21.43 13.74
N GLY A 92 -11.03 -20.74 14.88
CA GLY A 92 -11.92 -21.12 15.97
C GLY A 92 -13.06 -20.12 16.13
N ALA A 93 -14.29 -20.56 15.90
CA ALA A 93 -15.48 -19.72 15.96
C ALA A 93 -16.05 -19.61 17.39
N ASP A 94 -15.40 -18.83 18.26
CA ASP A 94 -15.93 -18.49 19.58
C ASP A 94 -15.78 -16.99 19.92
N LYS A 95 -16.91 -16.34 20.26
CA LYS A 95 -16.94 -14.90 20.53
C LYS A 95 -16.82 -14.58 22.02
N LYS A 96 -15.66 -14.06 22.44
CA LYS A 96 -15.46 -12.93 23.41
C LYS A 96 -14.04 -12.93 24.01
N SER A 97 -13.09 -12.19 23.43
CA SER A 97 -11.96 -11.62 24.19
C SER A 97 -11.19 -10.54 23.40
N GLN A 98 -11.41 -9.27 23.77
CA GLN A 98 -10.52 -8.13 23.52
C GLN A 98 -10.18 -7.78 22.05
N ASP A 99 -9.48 -6.66 21.88
CA ASP A 99 -9.10 -6.07 20.59
C ASP A 99 -7.99 -6.91 19.92
N PRO A 100 -8.12 -7.28 18.62
CA PRO A 100 -7.09 -8.00 17.88
C PRO A 100 -5.84 -7.17 17.51
N SER A 101 -5.63 -5.95 18.05
CA SER A 101 -4.52 -5.03 17.75
C SER A 101 -3.09 -5.43 18.22
N ILE A 102 -2.78 -6.73 18.02
CA ILE A 102 -1.46 -7.38 18.07
C ILE A 102 -0.96 -7.66 19.49
N GLN A 103 -1.02 -8.94 19.89
CA GLN A 103 -0.32 -9.43 21.08
C GLN A 103 1.19 -9.43 20.82
N GLY A 104 1.93 -8.61 21.56
CA GLY A 104 3.39 -8.54 21.55
C GLY A 104 3.95 -8.56 22.96
N THR A 105 5.19 -9.03 23.11
CA THR A 105 5.88 -9.04 24.40
C THR A 105 6.30 -7.61 24.76
N LEU A 106 5.77 -7.07 25.86
CA LEU A 106 6.22 -5.78 26.39
C LEU A 106 7.71 -5.87 26.78
N LEU A 107 8.55 -5.08 26.13
CA LEU A 107 9.98 -4.95 26.47
C LEU A 107 10.21 -3.98 27.63
N GLY A 108 9.31 -3.01 27.81
CA GLY A 108 9.36 -2.01 28.86
C GLY A 108 8.79 -0.67 28.41
N ASN A 109 9.06 0.38 29.18
CA ASN A 109 8.68 1.75 28.88
C ASN A 109 9.93 2.63 28.74
N THR A 110 9.87 3.65 27.89
CA THR A 110 10.98 4.60 27.70
C THR A 110 11.22 5.50 28.91
N ASP A 111 12.47 5.92 29.08
CA ASP A 111 12.90 6.92 30.07
C ASP A 111 12.69 8.37 29.58
N LYS A 112 13.24 9.33 30.34
CA LYS A 112 13.17 10.78 30.09
C LYS A 112 13.86 11.25 28.81
N GLU A 113 14.76 10.45 28.25
CA GLU A 113 15.42 10.69 26.98
C GLU A 113 14.73 9.93 25.83
N GLY A 114 13.54 9.38 26.08
CA GLY A 114 12.79 8.58 25.11
C GLY A 114 13.46 7.25 24.82
N ILE A 115 14.38 6.81 25.69
CA ILE A 115 15.25 5.67 25.49
C ILE A 115 14.72 4.45 26.25
N LEU A 116 14.81 3.28 25.62
CA LEU A 116 14.65 1.98 26.28
C LEU A 116 15.82 1.08 25.87
N THR A 117 16.50 0.49 26.83
CA THR A 117 17.69 -0.35 26.60
C THR A 117 17.38 -1.81 26.98
N VAL A 118 17.51 -2.72 26.00
CA VAL A 118 16.87 -4.05 25.99
C VAL A 118 17.77 -5.09 25.29
N SER A 119 17.48 -6.39 25.45
CA SER A 119 18.11 -7.46 24.67
C SER A 119 17.10 -8.56 24.35
N VAL A 120 17.22 -9.20 23.17
CA VAL A 120 16.31 -10.27 22.73
C VAL A 120 17.07 -11.60 22.69
N LYS A 121 16.58 -12.61 23.42
CA LYS A 121 17.27 -13.90 23.68
C LYS A 121 16.86 -15.04 22.73
N LYS A 122 16.33 -14.69 21.55
CA LYS A 122 15.83 -15.62 20.53
C LYS A 122 16.18 -15.03 19.16
N GLN A 123 16.92 -15.77 18.34
CA GLN A 123 17.14 -15.41 16.94
C GLN A 123 15.81 -15.26 16.16
N GLY A 124 15.74 -14.31 15.23
CA GLY A 124 14.52 -14.06 14.47
C GLY A 124 14.44 -12.68 13.82
N LYS A 125 13.29 -12.41 13.17
CA LYS A 125 12.89 -11.08 12.70
C LYS A 125 11.66 -10.64 13.49
N TYR A 126 11.71 -9.41 14.00
CA TYR A 126 10.70 -8.85 14.89
C TYR A 126 10.28 -7.45 14.43
N PHE A 127 9.08 -7.04 14.82
CA PHE A 127 8.72 -5.63 14.85
C PHE A 127 8.85 -5.07 16.27
N ILE A 128 9.30 -3.83 16.38
CA ILE A 128 9.30 -3.04 17.60
C ILE A 128 8.17 -2.01 17.45
N LYS A 129 7.08 -2.17 18.20
CA LYS A 129 5.93 -1.26 18.25
C LYS A 129 6.08 -0.32 19.45
N ALA A 130 5.98 0.98 19.23
CA ALA A 130 5.90 1.99 20.30
C ALA A 130 4.48 2.54 20.40
N MET A 131 3.94 2.62 21.62
CA MET A 131 2.62 3.17 21.92
C MET A 131 2.68 4.14 23.11
N LYS A 132 1.85 5.18 23.09
CA LYS A 132 1.68 6.08 24.24
C LYS A 132 0.22 6.50 24.38
N GLU A 133 -0.39 6.08 25.49
CA GLU A 133 -1.69 6.60 25.93
C GLU A 133 -1.48 7.96 26.60
N ASN A 134 -2.36 8.92 26.28
CA ASN A 134 -2.45 10.19 27.00
C ASN A 134 -3.46 10.05 28.15
N GLY A 135 -3.06 10.50 29.34
CA GLY A 135 -3.87 10.33 30.54
C GLY A 135 -5.25 10.97 30.42
N ASN A 136 -6.29 10.14 30.43
CA ASN A 136 -7.71 10.51 30.44
C ASN A 136 -8.29 11.09 29.12
N THR A 137 -7.69 10.83 27.95
CA THR A 137 -8.37 11.00 26.65
C THR A 137 -8.27 9.74 25.80
N GLN A 138 -9.30 9.44 25.00
CA GLN A 138 -9.31 8.27 24.10
C GLN A 138 -8.44 8.46 22.84
N GLU A 139 -7.88 9.65 22.64
CA GLU A 139 -6.96 9.99 21.55
C GLU A 139 -5.50 9.86 22.04
N GLY A 140 -4.99 8.63 21.95
CA GLY A 140 -3.56 8.33 22.12
C GLY A 140 -2.73 8.70 20.88
N TYR A 141 -1.41 8.64 21.01
CA TYR A 141 -0.50 8.84 19.89
C TYR A 141 -0.69 7.76 18.80
N VAL A 142 -0.46 8.12 17.53
CA VAL A 142 -0.43 7.12 16.44
C VAL A 142 0.79 6.19 16.67
N PRO A 143 0.59 4.86 16.80
CA PRO A 143 1.68 3.92 17.06
C PRO A 143 2.74 3.90 15.95
N ALA A 144 4.00 3.82 16.35
CA ALA A 144 5.13 3.71 15.43
C ALA A 144 5.74 2.31 15.44
N PHE A 145 6.33 1.90 14.32
CA PHE A 145 6.90 0.56 14.12
C PHE A 145 8.28 0.65 13.47
N THR A 146 9.20 -0.26 13.85
CA THR A 146 10.47 -0.50 13.15
C THR A 146 10.87 -1.98 13.21
N THR A 147 11.78 -2.43 12.35
CA THR A 147 12.17 -3.85 12.23
C THR A 147 13.49 -4.16 12.94
N LEU A 148 13.58 -5.30 13.61
CA LEU A 148 14.79 -5.82 14.26
C LEU A 148 15.11 -7.23 13.75
N THR A 149 16.36 -7.47 13.35
CA THR A 149 16.89 -8.82 13.06
C THR A 149 17.85 -9.25 14.17
N VAL A 150 17.62 -10.41 14.78
CA VAL A 150 18.47 -10.96 15.86
C VAL A 150 19.25 -12.15 15.29
N VAL A 151 20.59 -12.08 15.32
CA VAL A 151 21.51 -13.07 14.70
C VAL A 151 22.51 -13.66 15.69
N ALA A 152 23.16 -14.79 15.38
CA ALA A 152 24.11 -15.41 16.30
C ALA A 152 25.42 -14.61 16.53
N THR A 153 26.01 -14.01 15.49
CA THR A 153 27.35 -13.36 15.58
C THR A 153 27.63 -12.41 14.40
N PRO A 154 28.55 -11.42 14.52
CA PRO A 154 29.09 -10.66 13.40
C PRO A 154 30.07 -11.51 12.59
N GLY A 155 30.34 -11.10 11.35
CA GLY A 155 30.87 -12.04 10.35
C GLY A 155 29.76 -12.94 9.82
N SER A 156 28.55 -12.40 9.63
CA SER A 156 27.39 -13.17 9.20
C SER A 156 27.67 -13.92 7.89
N ILE A 157 27.38 -15.22 7.91
CA ILE A 157 27.17 -16.00 6.69
C ILE A 157 25.96 -15.38 5.97
N SER A 158 26.13 -14.92 4.74
CA SER A 158 25.05 -14.29 3.97
C SER A 158 24.68 -15.13 2.76
N PHE A 159 23.37 -15.37 2.59
CA PHE A 159 22.80 -15.93 1.37
C PHE A 159 22.04 -14.82 0.64
N TYR A 160 22.38 -14.59 -0.64
CA TYR A 160 21.88 -13.46 -1.41
C TYR A 160 21.73 -13.79 -2.89
N VAL A 161 20.99 -12.93 -3.59
CA VAL A 161 20.81 -12.91 -5.04
C VAL A 161 21.66 -11.80 -5.65
N ASP A 162 22.13 -11.96 -6.89
CA ASP A 162 22.91 -10.90 -7.58
C ASP A 162 22.10 -9.61 -7.80
N LYS A 163 20.76 -9.71 -7.88
CA LYS A 163 19.86 -8.57 -7.98
C LYS A 163 18.46 -8.87 -7.41
N PRO A 164 17.68 -7.84 -7.01
CA PRO A 164 16.37 -8.05 -6.39
C PRO A 164 15.26 -8.43 -7.38
N VAL A 165 15.38 -8.08 -8.67
CA VAL A 165 14.34 -8.30 -9.69
C VAL A 165 14.98 -8.90 -10.94
N TYR A 166 14.45 -10.04 -11.37
CA TYR A 166 14.81 -10.74 -12.59
C TYR A 166 13.66 -10.69 -13.58
N ARG A 167 13.97 -10.62 -14.87
CA ARG A 167 12.98 -10.80 -15.94
C ARG A 167 12.62 -12.29 -16.04
N ARG A 168 11.40 -12.62 -16.48
CA ARG A 168 10.97 -14.02 -16.64
C ARG A 168 11.91 -14.83 -17.56
N GLY A 169 12.45 -15.94 -17.06
CA GLY A 169 13.44 -16.76 -17.77
C GLY A 169 14.81 -16.10 -17.95
N GLU A 170 15.21 -15.24 -17.02
CA GLU A 170 16.58 -14.75 -16.85
C GLU A 170 17.27 -15.59 -15.76
N THR A 171 18.55 -15.91 -15.91
CA THR A 171 19.26 -16.72 -14.90
C THR A 171 19.33 -15.98 -13.57
N VAL A 172 18.83 -16.61 -12.50
CA VAL A 172 18.99 -16.17 -11.11
C VAL A 172 20.32 -16.70 -10.59
N THR A 173 21.18 -15.82 -10.05
CA THR A 173 22.44 -16.22 -9.42
C THR A 173 22.28 -16.20 -7.90
N LEU A 174 22.52 -17.34 -7.25
CA LEU A 174 22.41 -17.53 -5.81
C LEU A 174 23.82 -17.62 -5.21
N SER A 175 24.14 -16.78 -4.24
CA SER A 175 25.47 -16.71 -3.63
C SER A 175 25.41 -16.88 -2.12
N LEU A 176 26.24 -17.80 -1.59
CA LEU A 176 26.48 -17.97 -0.17
C LEU A 176 27.90 -17.50 0.14
N TYR A 177 28.04 -16.37 0.84
CA TYR A 177 29.32 -15.84 1.32
C TYR A 177 29.50 -16.16 2.80
N ASN A 178 30.61 -16.83 3.15
CA ASN A 178 30.98 -17.06 4.52
C ASN A 178 31.76 -15.86 5.08
N GLY A 179 31.04 -14.88 5.64
CA GLY A 179 31.64 -13.73 6.31
C GLY A 179 32.37 -14.07 7.62
N SER A 180 32.24 -15.29 8.15
CA SER A 180 32.73 -15.70 9.48
C SER A 180 34.20 -16.14 9.45
N ASP A 181 34.73 -16.49 10.61
CA ASP A 181 36.09 -17.03 10.79
C ASP A 181 36.08 -18.57 10.99
N GLU A 182 34.91 -19.22 10.90
CA GLU A 182 34.73 -20.68 10.94
C GLU A 182 34.38 -21.24 9.54
N THR A 183 34.47 -22.56 9.35
CA THR A 183 34.07 -23.22 8.09
C THR A 183 32.60 -23.63 8.14
N VAL A 184 31.79 -23.19 7.18
CA VAL A 184 30.38 -23.59 7.04
C VAL A 184 30.29 -24.92 6.31
N ILE A 185 29.45 -25.83 6.82
CA ILE A 185 29.24 -27.15 6.23
C ILE A 185 27.85 -27.20 5.57
N LEU A 186 27.84 -27.67 4.32
CA LEU A 186 26.65 -27.88 3.49
C LEU A 186 26.38 -29.37 3.34
N SER A 187 25.12 -29.78 3.48
CA SER A 187 24.70 -31.19 3.53
C SER A 187 24.78 -31.95 2.20
N ASN A 188 24.84 -31.23 1.07
CA ASN A 188 24.99 -31.78 -0.27
C ASN A 188 25.58 -30.68 -1.21
N SER A 189 25.71 -30.97 -2.51
CA SER A 189 26.30 -30.04 -3.49
C SER A 189 25.46 -28.80 -3.84
N ALA A 190 24.17 -28.78 -3.51
CA ALA A 190 23.22 -27.70 -3.80
C ALA A 190 22.04 -27.72 -2.80
N PRO A 191 22.26 -27.38 -1.51
CA PRO A 191 21.26 -27.58 -0.45
C PRO A 191 20.26 -26.41 -0.38
N TRP A 192 19.90 -25.86 -1.54
CA TRP A 192 19.01 -24.73 -1.70
C TRP A 192 17.72 -25.11 -2.41
N VAL A 193 16.64 -24.40 -2.12
CA VAL A 193 15.30 -24.59 -2.68
C VAL A 193 14.73 -23.23 -3.02
N ILE A 194 14.00 -23.13 -4.13
CA ILE A 194 13.17 -21.96 -4.44
C ILE A 194 11.74 -22.25 -3.96
N THR A 195 11.20 -21.37 -3.12
CA THR A 195 9.78 -21.34 -2.73
C THR A 195 9.12 -20.04 -3.16
N ARG A 196 7.78 -20.00 -3.08
CA ARG A 196 7.03 -18.74 -2.91
C ARG A 196 6.70 -18.53 -1.42
N PRO A 197 6.29 -17.32 -1.01
CA PRO A 197 5.64 -17.13 0.28
C PRO A 197 4.51 -18.14 0.50
N GLY A 198 4.33 -18.62 1.73
CA GLY A 198 3.41 -19.71 2.06
C GLY A 198 3.95 -21.13 1.83
N ASP A 199 5.27 -21.30 1.68
CA ASP A 199 5.97 -22.60 1.58
C ASP A 199 5.49 -23.55 0.46
N GLN A 200 5.10 -22.97 -0.69
CA GLN A 200 5.05 -23.74 -1.94
C GLN A 200 6.46 -23.89 -2.53
N ASP A 201 7.04 -25.09 -2.43
CA ASP A 201 8.26 -25.47 -3.17
C ASP A 201 8.02 -25.36 -4.69
N VAL A 202 8.89 -24.60 -5.37
CA VAL A 202 8.85 -24.35 -6.83
C VAL A 202 9.91 -25.18 -7.53
N PHE A 203 11.14 -25.17 -7.00
CA PHE A 203 12.28 -25.87 -7.56
C PHE A 203 13.22 -26.38 -6.47
N ASN A 204 13.59 -27.65 -6.59
CA ASN A 204 14.54 -28.33 -5.71
C ASN A 204 15.60 -29.02 -6.61
N PRO A 205 16.87 -28.58 -6.59
CA PRO A 205 17.93 -29.09 -7.47
C PRO A 205 18.31 -30.53 -7.12
N VAL A 206 18.60 -31.33 -8.14
CA VAL A 206 19.24 -32.65 -7.94
C VAL A 206 20.68 -32.42 -7.47
N ALA A 207 20.93 -32.69 -6.19
CA ALA A 207 22.24 -32.54 -5.57
C ALA A 207 22.96 -33.89 -5.37
N GLY A 208 24.28 -33.90 -5.53
CA GLY A 208 25.11 -35.05 -5.16
C GLY A 208 25.28 -35.14 -3.64
N THR A 209 25.29 -36.36 -3.10
CA THR A 209 25.48 -36.67 -1.67
C THR A 209 26.94 -36.48 -1.23
N VAL A 210 27.46 -35.26 -1.40
CA VAL A 210 28.81 -34.85 -1.06
C VAL A 210 28.72 -33.63 -0.15
N ILE A 211 29.31 -33.74 1.04
CA ILE A 211 29.41 -32.62 1.98
C ILE A 211 30.29 -31.54 1.34
N VAL A 212 29.83 -30.29 1.31
CA VAL A 212 30.59 -29.16 0.77
C VAL A 212 30.98 -28.20 1.89
N GLU A 213 32.28 -27.95 2.01
CA GLU A 213 32.83 -26.92 2.90
C GLU A 213 32.84 -25.54 2.22
N VAL A 214 32.56 -24.50 3.00
CA VAL A 214 32.74 -23.10 2.62
C VAL A 214 33.61 -22.42 3.66
N LYS A 215 34.85 -22.13 3.30
CA LYS A 215 35.90 -21.62 4.21
C LYS A 215 35.68 -20.16 4.59
N PRO A 216 36.32 -19.65 5.66
CA PRO A 216 36.31 -18.22 5.98
C PRO A 216 36.61 -17.34 4.75
N LYS A 217 35.72 -16.37 4.51
CA LYS A 217 35.72 -15.43 3.39
C LYS A 217 35.56 -16.06 1.99
N GLU A 218 35.19 -17.33 1.90
CA GLU A 218 34.85 -17.99 0.63
C GLU A 218 33.41 -17.67 0.20
N THR A 219 33.15 -17.64 -1.11
CA THR A 219 31.79 -17.60 -1.69
C THR A 219 31.53 -18.87 -2.49
N LYS A 220 30.38 -19.54 -2.27
CA LYS A 220 29.82 -20.52 -3.21
C LYS A 220 28.70 -19.87 -4.02
N THR A 221 28.56 -20.28 -5.27
CA THR A 221 27.57 -19.72 -6.19
C THR A 221 26.85 -20.84 -6.96
N TRP A 222 25.53 -20.70 -7.13
CA TRP A 222 24.69 -21.56 -7.96
C TRP A 222 23.84 -20.71 -8.90
N THR A 223 23.21 -21.35 -9.89
CA THR A 223 22.32 -20.67 -10.84
C THR A 223 21.00 -21.43 -11.01
N TRP A 224 19.94 -20.69 -11.32
CA TRP A 224 18.61 -21.23 -11.63
C TRP A 224 18.05 -20.52 -12.87
N ASP A 225 17.53 -21.27 -13.84
CA ASP A 225 17.00 -20.74 -15.11
C ASP A 225 15.51 -20.37 -15.04
N GLN A 226 14.99 -20.23 -13.83
CA GLN A 226 13.58 -20.00 -13.51
C GLN A 226 12.63 -21.12 -14.00
N LYS A 227 13.07 -22.37 -14.11
CA LYS A 227 12.16 -23.51 -14.34
C LYS A 227 11.69 -24.14 -13.03
N ASP A 228 10.42 -24.54 -12.97
CA ASP A 228 9.91 -25.39 -11.89
C ASP A 228 10.44 -26.83 -12.02
N SER A 229 10.17 -27.67 -11.01
CA SER A 229 10.58 -29.08 -11.00
C SER A 229 9.94 -29.95 -12.11
N SER A 230 8.97 -29.42 -12.87
CA SER A 230 8.37 -30.05 -14.06
C SER A 230 8.92 -29.49 -15.37
N GLY A 231 9.85 -28.52 -15.33
CA GLY A 231 10.46 -27.89 -16.49
C GLY A 231 9.69 -26.68 -17.06
N ASN A 232 8.58 -26.25 -16.45
CA ASN A 232 7.85 -25.08 -16.92
C ASN A 232 8.52 -23.78 -16.46
N GLN A 233 8.44 -22.72 -17.26
CA GLN A 233 8.95 -21.41 -16.85
C GLN A 233 8.09 -20.84 -15.71
N ALA A 234 8.70 -20.59 -14.56
CA ALA A 234 8.10 -19.98 -13.38
C ALA A 234 7.27 -18.74 -13.71
N ARG A 235 6.21 -18.51 -12.92
CA ARG A 235 5.29 -17.37 -13.09
C ARG A 235 5.96 -16.07 -12.62
N PRO A 236 5.45 -14.88 -13.02
CA PRO A 236 5.73 -13.65 -12.29
C PRO A 236 5.42 -13.85 -10.79
N GLY A 237 6.14 -13.18 -9.90
CA GLY A 237 5.89 -13.32 -8.46
C GLY A 237 7.06 -12.96 -7.55
N VAL A 238 6.80 -12.97 -6.25
CA VAL A 238 7.82 -12.97 -5.20
C VAL A 238 8.28 -14.40 -4.95
N TYR A 239 9.59 -14.58 -4.79
CA TYR A 239 10.23 -15.86 -4.55
C TYR A 239 11.26 -15.73 -3.42
N LEU A 240 11.42 -16.82 -2.67
CA LEU A 240 12.51 -16.96 -1.72
C LEU A 240 13.42 -18.10 -2.18
N ALA A 241 14.72 -17.85 -2.21
CA ALA A 241 15.69 -18.92 -2.19
C ALA A 241 16.06 -19.20 -0.73
N ARG A 242 15.81 -20.42 -0.28
CA ARG A 242 16.31 -20.94 1.01
C ARG A 242 17.58 -21.75 0.77
N ILE A 243 18.55 -21.71 1.68
CA ILE A 243 19.67 -22.66 1.72
C ILE A 243 19.86 -23.21 3.13
N LYS A 244 20.07 -24.53 3.25
CA LYS A 244 20.31 -25.19 4.53
C LYS A 244 21.81 -25.28 4.82
N THR A 245 22.22 -24.84 5.99
CA THR A 245 23.63 -24.85 6.43
C THR A 245 23.77 -25.47 7.82
N SER A 246 25.00 -25.83 8.21
CA SER A 246 25.33 -26.21 9.60
C SER A 246 24.96 -25.16 10.66
N SER A 247 24.79 -23.90 10.25
CA SER A 247 24.44 -22.76 11.10
C SER A 247 22.96 -22.36 11.02
N GLY A 248 22.13 -23.16 10.32
CA GLY A 248 20.69 -22.91 10.13
C GLY A 248 20.28 -22.66 8.67
N ASP A 249 18.98 -22.43 8.46
CA ASP A 249 18.40 -22.10 7.14
C ASP A 249 18.54 -20.59 6.88
N LEU A 250 19.21 -20.21 5.79
CA LEU A 250 19.39 -18.82 5.32
C LEU A 250 18.49 -18.53 4.12
N TRP A 251 18.11 -17.26 3.92
CA TRP A 251 17.07 -16.87 2.96
C TRP A 251 17.43 -15.61 2.15
N ALA A 252 17.45 -15.76 0.81
CA ALA A 252 17.52 -14.65 -0.14
C ALA A 252 16.14 -14.42 -0.78
N HIS A 253 15.78 -13.15 -1.03
CA HIS A 253 14.45 -12.76 -1.51
C HIS A 253 14.59 -12.06 -2.86
N PHE A 254 13.77 -12.41 -3.84
CA PHE A 254 13.78 -11.83 -5.17
C PHE A 254 12.40 -11.84 -5.81
N ALA A 255 12.18 -11.02 -6.83
CA ALA A 255 11.00 -11.06 -7.66
C ALA A 255 11.34 -11.50 -9.09
N ILE A 256 10.46 -12.30 -9.70
CA ILE A 256 10.43 -12.50 -11.14
C ILE A 256 9.39 -11.52 -11.70
N SER A 257 9.82 -10.56 -12.51
CA SER A 257 8.91 -9.71 -13.27
C SER A 257 8.41 -10.45 -14.51
N GLY A 258 7.11 -10.34 -14.77
CA GLY A 258 6.45 -10.79 -16.01
C GLY A 258 6.85 -9.99 -17.26
N LEU A 259 7.78 -9.05 -17.14
CA LEU A 259 8.31 -8.25 -18.22
C LEU A 259 9.62 -8.87 -18.75
N LYS A 260 9.53 -9.67 -19.81
CA LYS A 260 10.70 -10.03 -20.63
C LYS A 260 10.64 -9.34 -21.98
N HIS A 261 11.75 -8.73 -22.39
CA HIS A 261 12.04 -8.22 -23.73
C HIS A 261 10.95 -7.35 -24.42
N GLU A 262 10.98 -6.04 -24.17
CA GLU A 262 10.42 -5.06 -25.12
C GLU A 262 11.50 -4.16 -25.71
N LYS A 263 12.35 -4.79 -26.53
CA LYS A 263 12.97 -4.12 -27.71
C LYS A 263 13.10 -5.02 -28.94
N GLN A 264 13.20 -6.36 -28.83
CA GLN A 264 13.46 -7.22 -30.00
C GLN A 264 12.70 -8.55 -30.09
N HIS A 265 12.42 -9.29 -29.00
CA HIS A 265 11.78 -10.61 -29.11
C HIS A 265 10.61 -10.80 -28.15
N ARG A 266 9.41 -10.78 -28.73
CA ARG A 266 8.13 -11.14 -28.11
C ARG A 266 7.86 -12.63 -28.30
N ASN A 267 7.28 -13.30 -27.29
CA ASN A 267 6.27 -14.32 -27.61
C ASN A 267 5.15 -13.57 -28.34
N GLU A 268 4.64 -14.09 -29.46
CA GLU A 268 3.64 -13.37 -30.27
C GLU A 268 2.52 -12.82 -29.38
N ALA A 269 2.41 -11.49 -29.32
CA ALA A 269 1.35 -10.87 -28.55
C ALA A 269 0.01 -11.25 -29.19
N PRO A 270 -1.05 -11.48 -28.40
CA PRO A 270 -2.36 -11.83 -28.92
C PRO A 270 -2.74 -10.88 -30.05
N PRO A 271 -3.12 -11.38 -31.24
CA PRO A 271 -3.25 -10.55 -32.44
C PRO A 271 -4.18 -9.37 -32.16
N LEU A 272 -3.79 -8.19 -32.68
CA LEU A 272 -4.53 -6.96 -32.45
C LEU A 272 -6.00 -7.15 -32.86
N PRO A 273 -6.95 -6.73 -32.02
CA PRO A 273 -8.37 -6.69 -32.38
C PRO A 273 -8.62 -6.06 -33.75
N LYS A 274 -9.61 -6.60 -34.47
CA LYS A 274 -9.98 -6.12 -35.81
C LYS A 274 -10.56 -4.70 -35.75
N VAL A 275 -11.16 -4.33 -34.62
CA VAL A 275 -11.70 -2.99 -34.38
C VAL A 275 -10.65 -2.16 -33.65
N LYS A 276 -10.19 -1.08 -34.31
CA LYS A 276 -9.35 -0.04 -33.70
C LYS A 276 -10.18 1.26 -33.64
N PRO A 277 -10.86 1.56 -32.53
CA PRO A 277 -11.74 2.73 -32.43
C PRO A 277 -10.96 4.04 -32.22
N PHE A 278 -9.72 3.97 -31.73
CA PHE A 278 -8.92 5.11 -31.30
C PHE A 278 -7.72 5.33 -32.24
N LYS A 279 -7.47 6.59 -32.62
CA LYS A 279 -6.39 7.00 -33.53
C LYS A 279 -4.99 6.92 -32.91
N ASP A 280 -4.93 6.95 -31.58
CA ASP A 280 -3.76 6.96 -30.71
C ASP A 280 -3.45 5.57 -30.10
N VAL A 281 -4.20 4.54 -30.51
CA VAL A 281 -3.99 3.12 -30.15
C VAL A 281 -3.85 2.30 -31.43
N THR A 282 -2.82 2.64 -32.21
CA THR A 282 -2.59 2.11 -33.57
C THR A 282 -2.05 0.68 -33.58
N GLY A 283 -1.45 0.21 -32.49
CA GLY A 283 -0.64 -1.00 -32.40
C GLY A 283 0.84 -0.79 -32.75
N GLU A 284 1.26 0.42 -33.13
CA GLU A 284 2.68 0.75 -33.37
C GLU A 284 3.45 0.87 -32.05
N VAL A 285 2.84 1.46 -31.02
CA VAL A 285 3.27 1.27 -29.63
C VAL A 285 2.78 -0.10 -29.19
N THR A 286 3.60 -1.12 -29.42
CA THR A 286 3.15 -2.51 -29.26
C THR A 286 2.71 -2.88 -27.83
N TRP A 287 3.16 -2.13 -26.81
CA TRP A 287 2.83 -2.34 -25.39
C TRP A 287 1.55 -1.61 -24.95
N GLY A 288 0.68 -2.32 -24.23
CA GLY A 288 -0.61 -1.81 -23.78
C GLY A 288 -1.69 -1.75 -24.86
N ASP A 289 -1.35 -1.42 -26.11
CA ASP A 289 -2.34 -1.32 -27.21
C ASP A 289 -3.22 -2.57 -27.39
N PRO A 290 -2.70 -3.81 -27.43
CA PRO A 290 -3.55 -5.01 -27.49
C PRO A 290 -4.50 -5.14 -26.30
N GLN A 291 -4.04 -4.75 -25.10
CA GLN A 291 -4.82 -4.82 -23.85
C GLN A 291 -5.92 -3.77 -23.83
N ILE A 292 -5.63 -2.51 -24.19
CA ILE A 292 -6.60 -1.42 -24.32
C ILE A 292 -7.73 -1.81 -25.28
N LEU A 293 -7.37 -2.32 -26.48
CA LEU A 293 -8.35 -2.72 -27.48
C LEU A 293 -9.23 -3.90 -27.01
N ARG A 294 -8.66 -4.88 -26.29
CA ARG A 294 -9.41 -6.03 -25.75
C ARG A 294 -10.31 -5.64 -24.56
N LEU A 295 -9.89 -4.70 -23.74
CA LEU A 295 -10.76 -4.13 -22.70
C LEU A 295 -11.88 -3.27 -23.29
N TYR A 296 -11.67 -2.67 -24.47
CA TYR A 296 -12.70 -1.94 -25.21
C TYR A 296 -13.73 -2.89 -25.83
N GLU A 297 -13.29 -4.00 -26.44
CA GLU A 297 -14.20 -5.07 -26.90
C GLU A 297 -15.04 -5.68 -25.76
N LYS A 298 -14.51 -5.67 -24.52
CA LYS A 298 -15.23 -6.05 -23.29
C LYS A 298 -16.08 -4.93 -22.66
N GLY A 299 -16.08 -3.71 -23.22
CA GLY A 299 -16.81 -2.54 -22.69
C GLY A 299 -16.23 -1.90 -21.41
N ILE A 300 -15.10 -2.41 -20.91
CA ILE A 300 -14.50 -2.00 -19.63
C ILE A 300 -13.84 -0.62 -19.74
N VAL A 301 -13.07 -0.39 -20.82
CA VAL A 301 -12.44 0.91 -21.08
C VAL A 301 -13.24 1.70 -22.12
N LYS A 302 -13.30 3.01 -21.91
CA LYS A 302 -13.96 3.99 -22.79
C LYS A 302 -12.92 5.08 -23.13
N GLY A 303 -12.97 5.62 -24.35
CA GLY A 303 -12.08 6.69 -24.78
C GLY A 303 -12.35 8.01 -24.05
N VAL A 304 -11.40 8.93 -24.08
CA VAL A 304 -11.64 10.34 -23.66
C VAL A 304 -12.45 11.11 -24.71
N SER A 305 -12.44 10.63 -25.95
CA SER A 305 -13.31 11.07 -27.03
C SER A 305 -13.90 9.86 -27.77
N LYS A 306 -14.63 10.10 -28.87
CA LYS A 306 -15.12 9.06 -29.79
C LYS A 306 -13.98 8.27 -30.45
N ASP A 307 -12.83 8.91 -30.70
CA ASP A 307 -11.71 8.37 -31.49
C ASP A 307 -10.32 8.65 -30.88
N THR A 308 -10.27 8.98 -29.60
CA THR A 308 -9.06 9.23 -28.81
C THR A 308 -9.15 8.49 -27.48
N PHE A 309 -8.11 7.73 -27.14
CA PHE A 309 -8.03 7.01 -25.86
C PHE A 309 -7.28 7.80 -24.79
N ASP A 310 -6.31 8.63 -25.18
CA ASP A 310 -5.26 9.19 -24.33
C ASP A 310 -4.57 8.09 -23.49
N PRO A 311 -3.71 7.24 -24.10
CA PRO A 311 -3.08 6.13 -23.39
C PRO A 311 -2.05 6.60 -22.37
N ASP A 312 -1.26 7.62 -22.69
CA ASP A 312 -0.12 8.03 -21.88
C ASP A 312 -0.45 9.20 -20.93
N GLY A 313 -1.69 9.71 -20.99
CA GLY A 313 -2.25 10.64 -20.01
C GLY A 313 -2.48 10.04 -18.63
N THR A 314 -2.50 10.93 -17.63
CA THR A 314 -2.67 10.61 -16.21
C THR A 314 -4.07 10.08 -15.90
N LEU A 315 -4.16 9.00 -15.12
CA LEU A 315 -5.43 8.43 -14.65
C LEU A 315 -5.78 8.95 -13.24
N THR A 316 -7.04 9.30 -12.99
CA THR A 316 -7.50 9.71 -11.64
C THR A 316 -7.96 8.51 -10.78
N ARG A 317 -8.04 8.70 -9.46
CA ARG A 317 -8.59 7.71 -8.51
C ARG A 317 -9.97 7.19 -8.94
N ALA A 318 -10.90 8.11 -9.21
CA ALA A 318 -12.24 7.78 -9.69
C ALA A 318 -12.23 7.06 -11.06
N GLN A 319 -11.36 7.47 -11.98
CA GLN A 319 -11.25 6.82 -13.29
C GLN A 319 -10.73 5.38 -13.16
N PHE A 320 -9.70 5.13 -12.35
CA PHE A 320 -9.22 3.77 -12.09
C PHE A 320 -10.29 2.91 -11.42
N LEU A 321 -10.94 3.43 -10.39
CA LEU A 321 -12.00 2.72 -9.67
C LEU A 321 -13.15 2.31 -10.61
N ALA A 322 -13.52 3.18 -11.56
CA ALA A 322 -14.53 2.87 -12.57
C ALA A 322 -14.09 1.80 -13.60
N LEU A 323 -12.79 1.72 -13.93
CA LEU A 323 -12.26 0.60 -14.74
C LEU A 323 -12.25 -0.71 -13.94
N LEU A 324 -11.86 -0.65 -12.67
CA LEU A 324 -11.74 -1.81 -11.78
C LEU A 324 -13.12 -2.44 -11.48
N LEU A 325 -14.12 -1.63 -11.11
CA LEU A 325 -15.47 -2.13 -10.87
C LEU A 325 -16.10 -2.73 -12.13
N ARG A 326 -15.87 -2.15 -13.33
CA ARG A 326 -16.30 -2.78 -14.59
C ARG A 326 -15.62 -4.12 -14.84
N ALA A 327 -14.32 -4.20 -14.65
CA ALA A 327 -13.58 -5.45 -14.82
C ALA A 327 -14.04 -6.55 -13.85
N ALA A 328 -14.42 -6.17 -12.62
CA ALA A 328 -14.96 -7.08 -11.62
C ALA A 328 -16.47 -7.39 -11.79
N GLY A 329 -17.17 -6.77 -12.76
CA GLY A 329 -18.62 -6.95 -12.95
C GLY A 329 -19.50 -6.22 -11.93
N MET A 330 -18.94 -5.23 -11.23
CA MET A 330 -19.57 -4.45 -10.16
C MET A 330 -19.93 -3.00 -10.58
N GLU A 331 -20.08 -2.72 -11.89
CA GLU A 331 -20.53 -1.40 -12.38
C GLU A 331 -21.96 -1.11 -11.85
N PRO A 332 -22.21 0.03 -11.18
CA PRO A 332 -23.53 0.37 -10.66
C PRO A 332 -24.50 0.69 -11.81
N SER A 333 -25.67 0.03 -11.85
CA SER A 333 -26.62 0.21 -12.97
C SER A 333 -27.36 1.54 -12.87
N ASP A 334 -27.50 2.28 -13.96
CA ASP A 334 -28.26 3.55 -14.03
C ASP A 334 -29.74 3.42 -13.59
N THR A 335 -30.28 2.19 -13.55
CA THR A 335 -31.68 1.90 -13.19
C THR A 335 -31.95 1.60 -11.71
N GLU A 336 -30.93 1.49 -10.83
CA GLU A 336 -31.12 1.12 -9.41
C GLU A 336 -32.01 2.11 -8.61
N THR A 337 -32.32 3.28 -9.18
CA THR A 337 -33.12 4.36 -8.58
C THR A 337 -34.64 4.25 -8.76
N GLN A 338 -35.16 3.30 -9.55
CA GLN A 338 -36.61 3.23 -9.85
C GLN A 338 -37.37 2.06 -9.18
N ASP A 339 -36.79 0.87 -9.10
CA ASP A 339 -37.56 -0.35 -8.79
C ASP A 339 -37.48 -0.85 -7.33
N ASN A 340 -36.71 -0.20 -6.44
CA ASN A 340 -36.68 -0.55 -5.01
C ASN A 340 -37.04 0.65 -4.10
N PRO A 341 -38.27 0.74 -3.57
CA PRO A 341 -38.70 1.81 -2.66
C PRO A 341 -37.93 1.91 -1.33
N GLU A 342 -37.21 0.86 -0.90
CA GLU A 342 -36.34 0.89 0.29
C GLU A 342 -34.98 1.57 0.00
N LEU A 343 -34.56 1.65 -1.27
CA LEU A 343 -33.54 2.60 -1.75
C LEU A 343 -34.15 3.89 -2.35
N GLY A 344 -35.48 3.92 -2.54
CA GLY A 344 -36.23 5.04 -3.11
C GLY A 344 -36.43 6.23 -2.16
N GLN A 345 -36.04 6.07 -0.90
CA GLN A 345 -35.64 7.18 -0.03
C GLN A 345 -34.10 7.07 0.13
N PRO A 346 -33.35 8.19 0.12
CA PRO A 346 -31.95 8.15 0.53
C PRO A 346 -31.93 7.75 2.01
N ALA A 347 -31.60 6.48 2.28
CA ALA A 347 -31.76 5.82 3.59
C ALA A 347 -30.68 6.24 4.59
N GLN A 348 -30.51 7.57 4.76
CA GLN A 348 -29.33 8.23 5.31
C GLN A 348 -28.02 7.54 4.88
N THR A 349 -27.90 7.26 3.58
CA THR A 349 -26.66 6.76 2.98
C THR A 349 -25.55 7.77 3.25
N GLU A 350 -24.73 7.49 4.26
CA GLU A 350 -23.69 8.40 4.72
C GLU A 350 -22.77 8.74 3.55
N LYS A 351 -22.45 10.03 3.42
CA LYS A 351 -21.68 10.54 2.29
C LYS A 351 -20.36 9.75 2.22
N PRO A 352 -20.05 9.07 1.10
CA PRO A 352 -19.04 8.01 1.11
C PRO A 352 -17.67 8.52 1.53
N PHE A 353 -17.34 9.78 1.20
CA PHE A 353 -16.25 10.56 1.79
C PHE A 353 -16.66 12.03 1.90
N ALA A 354 -16.04 12.77 2.82
CA ALA A 354 -16.41 14.16 3.13
C ALA A 354 -16.32 15.13 1.94
N ASP A 355 -15.48 14.84 0.94
CA ASP A 355 -15.26 15.63 -0.27
C ASP A 355 -16.13 15.21 -1.47
N VAL A 356 -16.59 13.95 -1.53
CA VAL A 356 -17.24 13.35 -2.71
C VAL A 356 -18.71 13.81 -2.88
N SER A 357 -18.98 14.77 -3.76
CA SER A 357 -20.34 15.31 -4.00
C SER A 357 -21.28 14.30 -4.69
N PRO A 358 -22.59 14.27 -4.35
CA PRO A 358 -23.59 13.42 -5.02
C PRO A 358 -23.70 13.63 -6.54
N GLU A 359 -23.36 14.82 -7.01
CA GLU A 359 -23.39 15.22 -8.43
C GLU A 359 -22.12 14.80 -9.18
N HIS A 360 -21.09 14.31 -8.49
CA HIS A 360 -19.86 13.82 -9.10
C HIS A 360 -20.13 12.53 -9.89
N TRP A 361 -19.65 12.46 -11.14
CA TRP A 361 -19.93 11.36 -12.07
C TRP A 361 -19.57 9.96 -11.51
N ALA A 362 -18.56 9.89 -10.63
CA ALA A 362 -18.12 8.65 -9.99
C ALA A 362 -18.77 8.34 -8.65
N TYR A 363 -19.68 9.19 -8.13
CA TYR A 363 -20.27 9.05 -6.78
C TYR A 363 -20.73 7.61 -6.49
N ARG A 364 -21.49 7.01 -7.40
CA ARG A 364 -22.02 5.65 -7.27
C ARG A 364 -20.96 4.54 -7.35
N TYR A 365 -19.85 4.78 -8.06
CA TYR A 365 -18.70 3.87 -8.07
C TYR A 365 -17.96 3.92 -6.72
N ILE A 366 -17.85 5.12 -6.13
CA ILE A 366 -17.20 5.32 -4.83
C ILE A 366 -18.04 4.73 -3.70
N VAL A 367 -19.38 4.90 -3.73
CA VAL A 367 -20.31 4.20 -2.83
C VAL A 367 -20.14 2.68 -2.97
N ARG A 368 -20.29 2.13 -4.18
CA ARG A 368 -20.17 0.68 -4.43
C ARG A 368 -18.82 0.10 -4.01
N ALA A 369 -17.73 0.85 -4.16
CA ALA A 369 -16.40 0.44 -3.72
C ALA A 369 -16.25 0.45 -2.19
N LYS A 370 -16.88 1.40 -1.49
CA LYS A 370 -16.90 1.45 -0.02
C LYS A 370 -17.78 0.33 0.56
N GLU A 371 -18.96 0.10 -0.03
CA GLU A 371 -19.83 -1.05 0.27
C GLU A 371 -19.10 -2.40 0.12
N ALA A 372 -18.29 -2.53 -0.94
CA ALA A 372 -17.49 -3.73 -1.22
C ALA A 372 -16.15 -3.80 -0.45
N GLY A 373 -15.88 -2.86 0.46
CA GLY A 373 -14.64 -2.82 1.25
C GLY A 373 -13.36 -2.60 0.43
N ILE A 374 -13.44 -2.10 -0.81
CA ILE A 374 -12.29 -1.86 -1.68
C ILE A 374 -11.51 -0.61 -1.22
N ILE A 375 -12.22 0.38 -0.66
CA ILE A 375 -11.71 1.64 -0.12
C ILE A 375 -12.38 1.92 1.24
N SER A 376 -11.67 2.53 2.19
CA SER A 376 -12.23 2.83 3.52
C SER A 376 -11.73 4.18 4.09
N ASP A 377 -12.37 4.66 5.16
CA ASP A 377 -12.07 5.95 5.77
C ASP A 377 -10.69 5.99 6.45
N GLU A 378 -10.19 4.85 6.95
CA GLU A 378 -8.86 4.75 7.58
C GLU A 378 -7.69 4.87 6.59
N GLU A 379 -7.98 4.88 5.29
CA GLU A 379 -7.01 5.12 4.21
C GLU A 379 -7.14 6.53 3.62
N TYR A 380 -8.34 7.11 3.72
CA TYR A 380 -8.75 8.39 3.14
C TYR A 380 -9.35 9.34 4.20
N PRO A 381 -8.67 9.60 5.34
CA PRO A 381 -9.26 10.33 6.47
C PRO A 381 -9.58 11.80 6.15
N GLU A 382 -8.87 12.40 5.20
CA GLU A 382 -9.09 13.78 4.70
C GLU A 382 -10.07 13.82 3.50
N GLY A 383 -10.58 12.67 3.07
CA GLY A 383 -11.38 12.51 1.84
C GLY A 383 -10.68 11.69 0.74
N PHE A 384 -11.46 11.29 -0.27
CA PHE A 384 -11.02 10.38 -1.34
C PHE A 384 -10.32 11.08 -2.52
N GLU A 385 -10.52 12.39 -2.68
CA GLU A 385 -9.97 13.24 -3.74
C GLU A 385 -10.16 12.61 -5.15
N PRO A 386 -11.41 12.40 -5.62
CA PRO A 386 -11.72 11.52 -6.76
C PRO A 386 -10.99 11.87 -8.07
N ASP A 387 -10.73 13.17 -8.31
CA ASP A 387 -10.03 13.66 -9.51
C ASP A 387 -8.50 13.77 -9.33
N LYS A 388 -7.95 13.35 -8.19
CA LYS A 388 -6.51 13.26 -7.96
C LYS A 388 -5.90 12.14 -8.81
N PRO A 389 -4.70 12.33 -9.40
CA PRO A 389 -3.92 11.26 -9.99
C PRO A 389 -3.76 10.07 -9.04
N ILE A 390 -4.06 8.85 -9.52
CA ILE A 390 -3.86 7.64 -8.72
C ILE A 390 -2.42 7.16 -8.81
N ASN A 391 -1.84 6.76 -7.68
CA ASN A 391 -0.49 6.19 -7.64
C ASN A 391 -0.48 4.65 -7.69
N ARG A 392 0.69 4.07 -7.94
CA ARG A 392 0.88 2.62 -8.08
C ARG A 392 0.58 1.84 -6.79
N LEU A 393 0.76 2.42 -5.61
CA LEU A 393 0.41 1.76 -4.34
C LEU A 393 -1.11 1.62 -4.18
N GLU A 394 -1.86 2.69 -4.43
CA GLU A 394 -3.34 2.70 -4.37
C GLU A 394 -3.94 1.69 -5.35
N ILE A 395 -3.40 1.62 -6.57
CA ILE A 395 -3.79 0.61 -7.56
C ILE A 395 -3.64 -0.81 -7.01
N CYS A 396 -2.55 -1.12 -6.28
CA CYS A 396 -2.34 -2.45 -5.71
C CYS A 396 -3.36 -2.77 -4.62
N VAL A 397 -3.60 -1.85 -3.69
CA VAL A 397 -4.55 -2.03 -2.59
C VAL A 397 -5.96 -2.24 -3.14
N MET A 398 -6.44 -1.33 -4.00
CA MET A 398 -7.78 -1.45 -4.62
C MET A 398 -7.92 -2.72 -5.45
N ALA A 399 -6.95 -3.03 -6.32
CA ALA A 399 -7.02 -4.20 -7.20
C ALA A 399 -7.10 -5.51 -6.40
N THR A 400 -6.25 -5.68 -5.40
CA THR A 400 -6.15 -6.89 -4.56
C THR A 400 -7.47 -7.15 -3.81
N ARG A 401 -8.13 -6.09 -3.31
CA ARG A 401 -9.44 -6.19 -2.66
C ARG A 401 -10.57 -6.52 -3.63
N ALA A 402 -10.61 -5.85 -4.79
CA ALA A 402 -11.65 -6.06 -5.79
C ALA A 402 -11.68 -7.47 -6.41
N ILE A 403 -10.64 -8.28 -6.18
CA ILE A 403 -10.56 -9.70 -6.57
C ILE A 403 -10.60 -10.67 -5.38
N GLY A 404 -10.84 -10.18 -4.16
CA GLY A 404 -11.05 -10.99 -2.95
C GLY A 404 -9.80 -11.40 -2.16
N LEU A 405 -8.60 -10.93 -2.55
CA LEU A 405 -7.32 -11.32 -1.92
C LEU A 405 -6.93 -10.43 -0.72
N ALA A 406 -7.89 -9.72 -0.13
CA ALA A 406 -7.64 -8.84 1.02
C ALA A 406 -7.07 -9.62 2.23
N ASN A 407 -7.66 -10.79 2.53
CA ASN A 407 -7.22 -11.64 3.64
C ASN A 407 -5.79 -12.17 3.44
N ASP A 408 -5.41 -12.53 2.21
CA ASP A 408 -4.05 -13.00 1.89
C ASP A 408 -3.03 -11.88 2.02
N ALA A 409 -3.41 -10.65 1.62
CA ALA A 409 -2.60 -9.45 1.77
C ALA A 409 -2.45 -8.99 3.23
N GLU A 410 -3.45 -9.20 4.08
CA GLU A 410 -3.40 -8.83 5.51
C GLU A 410 -2.75 -9.94 6.37
N GLY A 411 -2.82 -11.19 5.93
CA GLY A 411 -2.11 -12.32 6.53
C GLY A 411 -0.60 -12.35 6.26
N THR A 412 -0.04 -11.38 5.51
CA THR A 412 1.39 -11.30 5.21
C THR A 412 1.99 -9.93 5.50
N THR A 413 3.18 -9.89 6.11
CA THR A 413 3.84 -8.63 6.52
C THR A 413 4.38 -7.81 5.35
N GLY A 414 4.43 -8.40 4.15
CA GLY A 414 5.02 -7.76 2.96
C GLY A 414 6.55 -7.64 3.00
N ASP A 415 7.22 -8.16 4.03
CA ASP A 415 8.67 -8.11 4.18
C ASP A 415 9.44 -8.86 3.08
N ASN A 416 8.79 -9.79 2.38
CA ASN A 416 9.44 -10.60 1.35
C ASN A 416 9.61 -9.83 0.04
N LEU A 417 9.08 -8.61 -0.05
CA LEU A 417 9.31 -7.67 -1.14
C LEU A 417 10.82 -7.39 -1.31
N ALA A 418 11.34 -7.80 -2.46
CA ALA A 418 12.75 -7.60 -2.81
C ALA A 418 13.09 -6.16 -3.25
N PHE A 419 12.09 -5.29 -3.44
CA PHE A 419 12.29 -3.97 -4.03
C PHE A 419 13.19 -3.04 -3.20
N ARG A 420 14.05 -2.28 -3.89
CA ARG A 420 15.03 -1.37 -3.28
C ARG A 420 14.40 -0.21 -2.51
N ASP A 421 13.23 0.22 -2.98
CA ASP A 421 12.38 1.29 -2.46
C ASP A 421 11.22 0.77 -1.61
N ARG A 422 11.27 -0.49 -1.16
CA ARG A 422 10.21 -1.07 -0.30
C ARG A 422 9.97 -0.26 0.99
N GLU A 423 10.96 0.52 1.44
CA GLU A 423 10.83 1.37 2.62
C GLU A 423 9.99 2.64 2.36
N GLU A 424 9.80 3.04 1.09
CA GLU A 424 8.80 4.05 0.68
C GLU A 424 7.37 3.50 0.74
N ILE A 425 7.20 2.18 0.78
CA ILE A 425 5.90 1.52 0.96
C ILE A 425 5.58 1.51 2.45
N ASN A 426 4.50 2.19 2.84
CA ASN A 426 3.94 2.13 4.20
C ASN A 426 3.67 0.65 4.57
N PHE A 427 4.17 0.22 5.74
CA PHE A 427 4.14 -1.18 6.18
C PHE A 427 2.74 -1.80 6.11
N ARG A 428 1.68 -1.06 6.44
CA ARG A 428 0.27 -1.51 6.35
C ARG A 428 -0.13 -2.01 4.96
N TYR A 429 0.52 -1.50 3.91
CA TYR A 429 0.21 -1.82 2.52
C TYR A 429 1.29 -2.69 1.83
N ARG A 430 2.35 -3.10 2.53
CA ARG A 430 3.39 -3.97 1.95
C ARG A 430 2.84 -5.35 1.59
N GLY A 431 1.96 -5.92 2.43
CA GLY A 431 1.31 -7.20 2.13
C GLY A 431 0.45 -7.14 0.87
N TYR A 432 -0.33 -6.07 0.70
CA TYR A 432 -1.07 -5.77 -0.52
C TYR A 432 -0.19 -5.68 -1.77
N VAL A 433 0.98 -5.03 -1.69
CA VAL A 433 1.95 -5.02 -2.81
C VAL A 433 2.59 -6.38 -3.05
N GLN A 434 2.87 -7.16 -1.99
CA GLN A 434 3.44 -8.51 -2.11
C GLN A 434 2.47 -9.43 -2.84
N THR A 435 1.21 -9.49 -2.40
CA THR A 435 0.14 -10.26 -3.04
C THR A 435 -0.09 -9.82 -4.49
N ALA A 436 -0.13 -8.52 -4.77
CA ALA A 436 -0.30 -8.02 -6.14
C ALA A 436 0.88 -8.35 -7.08
N VAL A 437 2.08 -8.60 -6.54
CA VAL A 437 3.24 -9.10 -7.32
C VAL A 437 3.18 -10.62 -7.47
N GLU A 438 2.87 -11.37 -6.40
CA GLU A 438 2.71 -12.84 -6.40
C GLU A 438 1.65 -13.33 -7.39
N TRP A 439 0.56 -12.58 -7.51
CA TRP A 439 -0.52 -12.80 -8.48
C TRP A 439 -0.28 -12.13 -9.84
N GLY A 440 0.93 -11.62 -10.09
CA GLY A 440 1.36 -11.07 -11.39
C GLY A 440 0.72 -9.75 -11.85
N ILE A 441 -0.32 -9.29 -11.14
CA ILE A 441 -1.12 -8.07 -11.39
C ILE A 441 -0.21 -6.87 -11.65
N VAL A 442 0.69 -6.61 -10.70
CA VAL A 442 1.72 -5.56 -10.81
C VAL A 442 3.12 -6.15 -10.87
N ASN A 443 4.05 -5.36 -11.36
CA ASN A 443 5.45 -5.74 -11.50
C ASN A 443 6.33 -4.54 -11.11
N GLY A 444 7.47 -4.82 -10.50
CA GLY A 444 8.56 -3.85 -10.34
C GLY A 444 9.29 -3.58 -11.65
N TYR A 445 10.13 -2.56 -11.64
CA TYR A 445 10.96 -2.14 -12.76
C TYR A 445 12.31 -2.87 -12.79
N ASP A 446 12.98 -2.86 -13.95
CA ASP A 446 14.30 -3.48 -14.17
C ASP A 446 15.42 -2.93 -13.27
N ASP A 447 15.25 -1.73 -12.71
CA ASP A 447 16.17 -1.10 -11.75
C ASP A 447 16.01 -1.64 -10.31
N GLY A 448 15.05 -2.52 -10.08
CA GLY A 448 14.74 -3.09 -8.76
C GLY A 448 13.76 -2.27 -7.91
N THR A 449 13.08 -1.26 -8.48
CA THR A 449 12.10 -0.42 -7.78
C THR A 449 10.64 -0.83 -8.03
N PHE A 450 9.74 -0.44 -7.12
CA PHE A 450 8.29 -0.55 -7.26
C PHE A 450 7.62 0.79 -7.62
N ARG A 451 8.17 1.88 -7.09
CA ARG A 451 7.79 3.30 -7.19
C ARG A 451 6.37 3.56 -6.70
N PRO A 452 6.11 3.44 -5.37
CA PRO A 452 4.76 3.48 -4.82
C PRO A 452 4.04 4.79 -5.12
N ALA A 453 4.74 5.93 -5.01
CA ALA A 453 4.21 7.26 -5.23
C ALA A 453 4.17 7.71 -6.71
N GLN A 454 4.63 6.88 -7.66
CA GLN A 454 4.53 7.25 -9.09
C GLN A 454 3.08 7.11 -9.55
N ASN A 455 2.56 8.17 -10.16
CA ASN A 455 1.23 8.17 -10.80
C ASN A 455 1.20 7.20 -11.98
N ALA A 456 0.03 6.59 -12.21
CA ALA A 456 -0.18 5.67 -13.33
C ALA A 456 -0.76 6.37 -14.57
N THR A 457 -0.28 5.96 -15.73
CA THR A 457 -0.90 6.27 -17.02
C THR A 457 -2.16 5.43 -17.25
N ARG A 458 -3.06 5.90 -18.12
CA ARG A 458 -4.23 5.16 -18.57
C ARG A 458 -3.85 3.81 -19.22
N ARG A 459 -2.71 3.75 -19.93
CA ARG A 459 -2.11 2.55 -20.54
C ARG A 459 -1.66 1.53 -19.48
N GLU A 460 -0.90 1.95 -18.47
CA GLU A 460 -0.44 1.05 -17.39
C GLU A 460 -1.62 0.43 -16.64
N ALA A 461 -2.63 1.23 -16.29
CA ALA A 461 -3.83 0.74 -15.65
C ALA A 461 -4.59 -0.28 -16.52
N CYS A 462 -4.69 -0.06 -17.83
CA CYS A 462 -5.27 -1.05 -18.74
C CYS A 462 -4.50 -2.37 -18.74
N VAL A 463 -3.16 -2.35 -18.66
CA VAL A 463 -2.37 -3.59 -18.55
C VAL A 463 -2.58 -4.29 -17.21
N ILE A 464 -2.73 -3.55 -16.11
CA ILE A 464 -3.01 -4.10 -14.78
C ILE A 464 -4.42 -4.74 -14.73
N ILE A 465 -5.43 -4.03 -15.21
CA ILE A 465 -6.80 -4.53 -15.35
C ILE A 465 -6.88 -5.74 -16.30
N TYR A 466 -6.07 -5.79 -17.35
CA TYR A 466 -6.03 -6.93 -18.27
C TYR A 466 -5.45 -8.19 -17.61
N ARG A 467 -4.39 -8.08 -16.79
CA ARG A 467 -3.81 -9.21 -16.05
C ARG A 467 -4.80 -9.85 -15.07
N ILE A 468 -5.55 -9.00 -14.34
CA ILE A 468 -6.66 -9.39 -13.46
C ILE A 468 -7.73 -10.26 -14.16
N LEU A 469 -7.79 -10.20 -15.50
CA LEU A 469 -8.76 -10.91 -16.33
C LEU A 469 -8.17 -12.09 -17.14
N GLU A 470 -6.85 -12.30 -17.14
CA GLU A 470 -6.20 -13.47 -17.80
C GLU A 470 -5.73 -14.56 -16.82
N ASP A 471 -5.47 -14.26 -15.54
CA ASP A 471 -5.21 -15.28 -14.50
C ASP A 471 -6.52 -15.86 -13.92
N LYS A 472 -7.48 -16.21 -14.78
CA LYS A 472 -8.77 -16.87 -14.45
C LYS A 472 -9.07 -18.08 -15.36
#